data_AF-A0A3S4FXK2-F1
#
_entry.id   AF-A0A3S4FXK2-F1
#
_cell.length_a   1.000
_cell.length_b   1.000
_cell.length_c   1.000
_cell.angle_alpha   90.00
_cell.angle_beta   90.00
_cell.angle_gamma   90.00
#
_symmetry.space_group_name_H-M   'P 1'
#
loop_
_entity.id
_entity.type
_entity.pdbx_description
1 polymer ?
#
loop_
_entity_poly.entity_id
_entity_poly.type
_entity_poly.pdbx_seq_one_letter_code
_entity_poly.pdbx_strand_id
1 'polypeptide(L)'
;MKALDDHTFQVTLTEPVPYLVEMTPHYAMKPVYKEAVEKFGEKWTLPQNYVSNGAYKLKNWVVNERIVLERNPEYWNNAKTIINKVTFLPISSEVTDVNRYRTGEIDMTYNNMPIELFQKLKKERPKEVHVDPYLCTYYYEINNQKAPFTDARVRER
;
A
#
# COMPACT_ATOMS: atom_id res chain seq x y z
N MET A 1 -21.94 1.56 14.62
CA MET A 1 -21.71 2.68 13.69
C MET A 1 -23.01 3.07 13.02
N LYS A 2 -23.23 4.35 12.73
CA LYS A 2 -24.41 4.82 11.98
C LYS A 2 -24.11 6.13 11.25
N ALA A 3 -24.76 6.32 10.10
CA ALA A 3 -24.91 7.64 9.51
C ALA A 3 -26.06 8.35 10.23
N LEU A 4 -25.82 9.54 10.77
CA LEU A 4 -26.87 10.40 11.33
C LEU A 4 -27.58 11.17 10.20
N ASP A 5 -26.82 11.51 9.16
CA ASP A 5 -27.24 12.13 7.90
C ASP A 5 -26.15 11.84 6.84
N ASP A 6 -26.30 12.40 5.63
CA ASP A 6 -25.41 12.17 4.48
C ASP A 6 -23.94 12.61 4.70
N HIS A 7 -23.68 13.45 5.71
CA HIS A 7 -22.36 14.02 5.98
C HIS A 7 -21.88 13.83 7.43
N THR A 8 -22.67 13.17 8.27
CA THR A 8 -22.34 12.93 9.69
C THR A 8 -22.27 11.44 9.99
N PHE A 9 -21.05 10.93 10.20
CA PHE A 9 -20.80 9.54 10.57
C PHE A 9 -20.47 9.40 12.07
N GLN A 10 -21.25 8.59 12.80
CA GLN A 10 -21.05 8.34 14.23
C GLN A 10 -20.52 6.93 14.50
N VAL A 11 -19.44 6.89 15.29
CA VAL A 11 -18.87 5.67 15.88
C VAL A 11 -19.08 5.72 17.39
N THR A 12 -19.67 4.66 17.95
CA THR A 12 -19.80 4.44 19.40
C THR A 12 -18.93 3.27 19.77
N LEU A 13 -18.06 3.46 20.76
CA LEU A 13 -17.13 2.45 21.25
C LEU A 13 -17.64 1.86 22.57
N THR A 14 -17.24 0.63 22.86
CA THR A 14 -17.55 -0.04 24.14
C THR A 14 -16.69 0.48 25.29
N GLU A 15 -15.54 1.07 24.97
CA GLU A 15 -14.59 1.65 25.91
C GLU A 15 -13.87 2.87 25.27
N PRO A 16 -13.23 3.73 26.07
CA PRO A 16 -12.45 4.84 25.53
C PRO A 16 -11.24 4.36 24.71
N VAL A 17 -11.19 4.75 23.43
CA VAL A 17 -10.03 4.51 22.54
C VAL A 17 -9.51 5.86 22.02
N PRO A 18 -8.59 6.52 22.75
CA PRO A 18 -8.13 7.87 22.41
C PRO A 18 -7.46 7.99 21.03
N TYR A 19 -6.87 6.89 20.56
CA TYR A 19 -6.10 6.80 19.31
C TYR A 19 -6.95 6.35 18.09
N LEU A 20 -8.29 6.35 18.21
CA LEU A 20 -9.17 5.89 17.12
C LEU A 20 -8.92 6.68 15.83
N VAL A 21 -8.72 8.00 15.93
CA VAL A 21 -8.53 8.87 14.77
C VAL A 21 -7.28 8.47 13.99
N GLU A 22 -6.20 8.14 14.68
CA GLU A 22 -4.92 7.69 14.13
C GLU A 22 -5.02 6.33 13.43
N MET A 23 -6.07 5.53 13.71
CA MET A 23 -6.32 4.26 13.01
C MET A 23 -7.07 4.45 11.68
N THR A 24 -7.91 5.49 11.56
CA THR A 24 -8.74 5.74 10.37
C THR A 24 -8.00 5.91 9.02
N PRO A 25 -6.70 6.28 8.98
CA PRO A 25 -5.95 6.28 7.74
C PRO A 25 -5.70 4.88 7.15
N HIS A 26 -5.81 3.80 7.94
CA HIS A 26 -5.55 2.44 7.50
C HIS A 26 -6.45 2.03 6.33
N TYR A 27 -5.92 1.26 5.37
CA TYR A 27 -6.63 0.92 4.12
C TYR A 27 -7.93 0.15 4.36
N ALA A 28 -8.00 -0.67 5.42
CA ALA A 28 -9.20 -1.42 5.79
C ALA A 28 -10.37 -0.52 6.26
N MET A 29 -10.11 0.74 6.61
CA MET A 29 -11.13 1.71 7.03
C MET A 29 -11.56 2.64 5.89
N LYS A 30 -11.05 2.45 4.67
CA LYS A 30 -11.48 3.24 3.51
C LYS A 30 -12.86 2.79 3.04
N PRO A 31 -13.73 3.72 2.61
CA PRO A 31 -15.03 3.36 2.06
C PRO A 31 -14.85 2.66 0.71
N VAL A 32 -15.80 1.78 0.40
CA VAL A 32 -15.95 1.17 -0.93
C VAL A 32 -17.31 1.56 -1.51
N TYR A 33 -17.41 1.63 -2.83
CA TYR A 33 -18.66 1.99 -3.50
C TYR A 33 -19.61 0.79 -3.57
N LYS A 34 -20.68 0.85 -2.77
CA LYS A 34 -21.61 -0.26 -2.56
C LYS A 34 -22.19 -0.80 -3.87
N GLU A 35 -22.67 0.07 -4.76
CA GLU A 35 -23.31 -0.38 -6.00
C GLU A 35 -22.34 -1.14 -6.93
N ALA A 36 -21.06 -0.76 -6.98
CA ALA A 36 -20.07 -1.50 -7.76
C ALA A 36 -19.78 -2.88 -7.16
N VAL A 37 -19.66 -2.96 -5.83
CA VAL A 37 -19.43 -4.23 -5.13
C VAL A 37 -20.60 -5.18 -5.34
N GLU A 38 -21.84 -4.72 -5.15
CA GLU A 38 -23.05 -5.54 -5.33
C GLU A 38 -23.25 -5.98 -6.78
N LYS A 39 -22.98 -5.09 -7.75
CA LYS A 39 -23.18 -5.37 -9.17
C LYS A 39 -22.13 -6.31 -9.77
N PHE A 40 -20.86 -6.17 -9.37
CA PHE A 40 -19.75 -6.85 -10.03
C PHE A 40 -19.09 -7.95 -9.18
N GLY A 41 -19.47 -8.08 -7.91
CA GLY A 41 -18.88 -9.05 -6.98
C GLY A 41 -17.35 -8.90 -6.96
N GLU A 42 -16.61 -10.00 -7.01
CA GLU A 42 -15.14 -10.01 -7.02
C GLU A 42 -14.50 -9.15 -8.12
N LYS A 43 -15.23 -8.90 -9.22
CA LYS A 43 -14.74 -8.12 -10.36
C LYS A 43 -14.90 -6.61 -10.19
N TRP A 44 -15.41 -6.12 -9.05
CA TRP A 44 -15.59 -4.69 -8.80
C TRP A 44 -14.26 -3.91 -8.84
N THR A 45 -13.13 -4.59 -8.64
CA THR A 45 -11.78 -4.03 -8.68
C THR A 45 -11.16 -3.93 -10.07
N LEU A 46 -11.80 -4.49 -11.10
CA LEU A 46 -11.30 -4.39 -12.47
C LEU A 46 -11.40 -2.93 -12.98
N PRO A 47 -10.48 -2.46 -13.84
CA PRO A 47 -10.43 -1.06 -14.28
C PRO A 47 -11.78 -0.49 -14.79
N GLN A 48 -12.56 -1.29 -15.50
CA GLN A 48 -13.87 -0.89 -16.04
C GLN A 48 -15.00 -0.77 -15.00
N ASN A 49 -14.79 -1.31 -13.80
CA ASN A 49 -15.80 -1.37 -12.73
C ASN A 49 -15.40 -0.54 -11.50
N TYR A 50 -14.12 -0.22 -11.36
CA TYR A 50 -13.57 0.39 -10.15
C TYR A 50 -14.00 1.85 -9.99
N VAL A 51 -14.55 2.16 -8.81
CA VAL A 51 -14.94 3.52 -8.41
C VAL A 51 -14.05 3.96 -7.26
N SER A 52 -13.39 5.10 -7.42
CA SER A 52 -12.43 5.66 -6.46
C SER A 52 -12.91 7.01 -5.93
N ASN A 53 -12.76 7.23 -4.62
CA ASN A 53 -12.89 8.55 -3.99
C ASN A 53 -11.53 9.22 -3.68
N GLY A 54 -10.42 8.59 -4.09
CA GLY A 54 -9.06 9.10 -3.88
C GLY A 54 -8.58 10.02 -5.00
N ALA A 55 -7.35 10.52 -4.87
CA ALA A 55 -6.71 11.42 -5.85
C ALA A 55 -6.45 10.78 -7.22
N TYR A 56 -6.50 9.45 -7.31
CA TYR A 56 -6.30 8.70 -8.55
C TYR A 56 -7.38 7.65 -8.73
N LYS A 57 -7.61 7.29 -10.00
CA LYS A 57 -8.48 6.19 -10.44
C LYS A 57 -7.67 5.14 -11.19
N LEU A 58 -8.14 3.90 -11.13
CA LEU A 58 -7.50 2.77 -11.80
C LEU A 58 -7.71 2.89 -13.31
N LYS A 59 -6.61 3.07 -14.05
CA LYS A 59 -6.63 3.13 -15.52
C LYS A 59 -6.44 1.77 -16.15
N ASN A 60 -5.43 1.04 -15.68
CA ASN A 60 -5.06 -0.25 -16.23
C ASN A 60 -4.49 -1.16 -15.15
N TRP A 61 -4.74 -2.45 -15.27
CA TRP A 61 -4.15 -3.48 -14.43
C TRP A 61 -3.83 -4.70 -15.28
N VAL A 62 -2.53 -4.96 -15.44
CA VAL A 62 -2.02 -6.19 -16.05
C VAL A 62 -1.32 -6.98 -14.97
N VAL A 63 -1.89 -8.14 -14.64
CA VAL A 63 -1.40 -9.02 -13.57
C VAL A 63 0.07 -9.36 -13.81
N ASN A 64 0.89 -9.27 -12.75
CA ASN A 64 2.35 -9.48 -12.76
C ASN A 64 3.16 -8.54 -13.67
N GLU A 65 2.55 -7.48 -14.21
CA GLU A 65 3.26 -6.52 -15.06
C GLU A 65 3.17 -5.09 -14.54
N ARG A 66 1.96 -4.54 -14.39
CA ARG A 66 1.79 -3.14 -13.96
C ARG A 66 0.37 -2.82 -13.48
N ILE A 67 0.30 -1.84 -12.58
CA ILE A 67 -0.93 -1.08 -12.28
C ILE A 67 -0.68 0.36 -12.72
N VAL A 68 -1.57 0.91 -13.54
CA VAL A 68 -1.52 2.31 -13.95
C VAL A 68 -2.68 3.04 -13.31
N LEU A 69 -2.38 4.10 -12.57
CA LEU A 69 -3.38 5.03 -12.06
C LEU A 69 -3.28 6.35 -12.81
N GLU A 70 -4.42 6.98 -13.03
CA GLU A 70 -4.51 8.34 -13.58
C GLU A 70 -5.23 9.25 -12.60
N ARG A 71 -4.90 10.54 -12.65
CA ARG A 71 -5.48 11.57 -11.78
C ARG A 71 -7.02 11.54 -11.83
N ASN A 72 -7.65 11.60 -10.67
CA ASN A 72 -9.09 11.64 -10.51
C ASN A 72 -9.58 13.10 -10.44
N PRO A 73 -10.26 13.63 -11.48
CA PRO A 73 -10.74 15.01 -11.46
C PRO A 73 -11.81 15.27 -10.38
N GLU A 74 -12.54 14.23 -9.96
CA GLU A 74 -13.61 14.30 -8.95
C GLU A 74 -13.08 14.30 -7.51
N TYR A 75 -11.78 14.16 -7.31
CA TYR A 75 -11.20 14.21 -5.97
C TYR A 75 -11.34 15.61 -5.36
N TRP A 76 -11.83 15.71 -4.12
CA TRP A 76 -12.14 16.99 -3.46
C TRP A 76 -10.96 17.99 -3.42
N ASN A 77 -9.72 17.49 -3.38
CA ASN A 77 -8.50 18.30 -3.36
C ASN A 77 -7.69 18.15 -4.67
N ASN A 78 -8.36 17.83 -5.78
CA ASN A 78 -7.76 17.65 -7.09
C ASN A 78 -6.91 18.86 -7.49
N ALA A 79 -7.30 20.08 -7.14
CA ALA A 79 -6.54 21.30 -7.44
C ALA A 79 -5.07 21.27 -6.97
N LYS A 80 -4.75 20.47 -5.93
CA LYS A 80 -3.38 20.32 -5.41
C LYS A 80 -2.66 19.07 -5.91
N THR A 81 -3.32 18.21 -6.68
CA THR A 81 -2.69 17.04 -7.29
C THR A 81 -1.78 17.49 -8.45
N ILE A 82 -0.51 17.09 -8.42
CA ILE A 82 0.49 17.50 -9.44
C ILE A 82 0.77 16.37 -10.44
N ILE A 83 0.96 15.15 -9.95
CA ILE A 83 1.25 13.99 -10.79
C ILE A 83 -0.03 13.55 -11.50
N ASN A 84 0.03 13.42 -12.82
CA ASN A 84 -1.13 13.06 -13.64
C ASN A 84 -1.29 11.55 -13.83
N LYS A 85 -0.20 10.80 -13.73
CA LYS A 85 -0.16 9.35 -13.94
C LYS A 85 0.94 8.75 -13.07
N VAL A 86 0.63 7.62 -12.44
CA VAL A 86 1.61 6.79 -11.72
C VAL A 86 1.49 5.35 -12.21
N THR A 87 2.64 4.68 -12.35
CA THR A 87 2.71 3.26 -12.68
C THR A 87 3.38 2.52 -11.54
N PHE A 88 2.71 1.51 -10.99
CA PHE A 88 3.28 0.58 -10.02
C PHE A 88 3.73 -0.68 -10.75
N LEU A 89 4.95 -1.14 -10.46
CA LEU A 89 5.55 -2.33 -11.04
C LEU A 89 5.69 -3.41 -9.95
N PRO A 90 5.31 -4.68 -10.21
CA PRO A 90 5.42 -5.77 -9.26
C PRO A 90 6.80 -6.45 -9.33
N ILE A 91 7.88 -5.68 -9.20
CA ILE A 91 9.25 -6.20 -9.25
C ILE A 91 9.62 -6.73 -7.88
N SER A 92 9.82 -8.04 -7.77
CA SER A 92 10.21 -8.69 -6.51
C SER A 92 11.72 -8.75 -6.27
N SER A 93 12.53 -8.66 -7.33
CA SER A 93 13.99 -8.65 -7.21
C SER A 93 14.51 -7.24 -6.96
N GLU A 94 15.05 -7.00 -5.77
CA GLU A 94 15.60 -5.70 -5.36
C GLU A 94 16.77 -5.25 -6.26
N VAL A 95 17.57 -6.21 -6.74
CA VAL A 95 18.64 -5.94 -7.73
C VAL A 95 18.06 -5.44 -9.05
N THR A 96 16.97 -6.06 -9.52
CA THR A 96 16.30 -5.65 -10.76
C THR A 96 15.69 -4.26 -10.62
N ASP A 97 15.05 -3.98 -9.48
CA ASP A 97 14.46 -2.68 -9.17
C ASP A 97 15.52 -1.57 -9.19
N VAL A 98 16.62 -1.75 -8.45
CA VAL A 98 17.75 -0.80 -8.45
C VAL A 98 18.33 -0.62 -9.85
N ASN A 99 18.49 -1.67 -10.64
CA ASN A 99 19.04 -1.54 -11.98
C ASN A 99 18.13 -0.74 -12.91
N ARG A 100 16.81 -0.98 -12.87
CA ARG A 100 15.82 -0.22 -13.64
C ARG A 100 15.71 1.24 -13.18
N TYR A 101 15.89 1.50 -11.89
CA TYR A 101 16.04 2.85 -11.36
C TYR A 101 17.28 3.56 -11.96
N ARG A 102 18.42 2.88 -12.00
CA ARG A 102 19.67 3.45 -12.55
C ARG A 102 19.60 3.73 -14.05
N THR A 103 18.77 3.00 -14.79
CA THR A 103 18.53 3.26 -16.22
C THR A 103 17.45 4.32 -16.46
N GLY A 104 16.81 4.85 -15.41
CA GLY A 104 15.75 5.86 -15.50
C GLY A 104 14.39 5.30 -15.90
N GLU A 105 14.18 3.98 -15.85
CA GLU A 105 12.85 3.37 -16.07
C GLU A 105 11.95 3.56 -14.85
N ILE A 106 12.54 3.61 -13.65
CA ILE A 106 11.86 3.76 -12.36
C ILE A 106 12.32 5.05 -11.70
N ASP A 107 11.37 5.85 -11.22
CA ASP A 107 11.65 7.11 -10.51
C ASP A 107 11.85 6.89 -8.99
N MET A 108 11.23 5.85 -8.43
CA MET A 108 11.30 5.50 -7.01
C MET A 108 11.29 3.98 -6.87
N THR A 109 12.34 3.42 -6.26
CA THR A 109 12.40 1.98 -5.95
C THR A 109 11.38 1.62 -4.86
N TYR A 110 11.11 0.34 -4.70
CA TYR A 110 10.58 -0.16 -3.44
C TYR A 110 11.60 0.04 -2.31
N ASN A 111 11.15 -0.09 -1.05
CA ASN A 111 11.99 0.18 0.11
C ASN A 111 12.81 -1.02 0.61
N ASN A 112 12.78 -2.16 -0.10
CA ASN A 112 13.73 -3.25 0.10
C ASN A 112 14.98 -2.97 -0.74
N MET A 113 16.14 -2.89 -0.08
CA MET A 113 17.42 -2.66 -0.76
C MET A 113 18.23 -3.95 -0.89
N PRO A 114 18.87 -4.21 -2.04
CA PRO A 114 19.71 -5.38 -2.21
C PRO A 114 21.00 -5.22 -1.40
N ILE A 115 21.34 -6.24 -0.61
CA ILE A 115 22.52 -6.26 0.27
C ILE A 115 23.80 -5.97 -0.54
N GLU A 116 23.89 -6.53 -1.74
CA GLU A 116 25.05 -6.49 -2.63
C GLU A 116 25.34 -5.08 -3.17
N LEU A 117 24.29 -4.26 -3.38
CA LEU A 117 24.44 -2.93 -3.99
C LEU A 117 24.33 -1.79 -2.98
N PHE A 118 23.78 -2.02 -1.78
CA PHE A 118 23.49 -0.94 -0.83
C PHE A 118 24.71 -0.07 -0.51
N GLN A 119 25.85 -0.67 -0.16
CA GLN A 119 27.07 0.09 0.16
C GLN A 119 27.64 0.83 -1.05
N LYS A 120 27.49 0.26 -2.25
CA LYS A 120 27.90 0.88 -3.50
C LYS A 120 27.02 2.09 -3.82
N LEU A 121 25.70 1.97 -3.68
CA LEU A 121 24.75 3.05 -3.90
C LEU A 121 24.96 4.22 -2.95
N LYS A 122 25.24 3.95 -1.67
CA LYS A 122 25.58 5.01 -0.70
C LYS A 122 26.81 5.83 -1.11
N LYS A 123 27.76 5.23 -1.84
CA LYS A 123 28.95 5.92 -2.33
C LYS A 123 28.70 6.61 -3.68
N GLU A 124 28.02 5.94 -4.61
CA GLU A 124 27.79 6.44 -5.98
C GLU A 124 26.69 7.51 -6.05
N ARG A 125 25.62 7.37 -5.26
CA ARG A 125 24.42 8.22 -5.31
C ARG A 125 23.94 8.64 -3.90
N PRO A 126 24.81 9.24 -3.05
CA PRO A 126 24.50 9.51 -1.64
C PRO A 126 23.27 10.40 -1.40
N LYS A 127 22.94 11.28 -2.36
CA LYS A 127 21.78 12.19 -2.25
C LYS A 127 20.44 11.54 -2.60
N GLU A 128 20.48 10.37 -3.24
CA GLU A 128 19.29 9.66 -3.69
C GLU A 128 18.95 8.47 -2.78
N VAL A 129 19.90 8.06 -1.93
CA VAL A 129 19.68 7.00 -0.94
C VAL A 129 19.10 7.61 0.33
N HIS A 130 17.79 7.46 0.49
CA HIS A 130 17.06 7.87 1.69
C HIS A 130 16.96 6.72 2.70
N VAL A 131 17.33 7.00 3.95
CA VAL A 131 17.27 6.04 5.07
C VAL A 131 16.72 6.75 6.28
N ASP A 132 15.47 6.45 6.62
CA ASP A 132 14.71 7.11 7.66
C ASP A 132 14.17 6.09 8.68
N PRO A 133 13.93 6.47 9.94
CA PRO A 133 13.27 5.60 10.91
C PRO A 133 11.93 5.09 10.38
N TYR A 134 11.72 3.77 10.47
CA TYR A 134 10.50 3.12 9.98
C TYR A 134 9.94 2.18 11.04
N LEU A 135 8.66 2.37 11.41
CA LEU A 135 7.98 1.58 12.45
C LEU A 135 7.55 0.21 11.92
N CYS A 136 8.53 -0.65 11.69
CA CYS A 136 8.36 -2.04 11.23
C CYS A 136 9.32 -2.96 11.98
N THR A 137 8.98 -4.24 12.10
CA THR A 137 9.83 -5.26 12.73
C THR A 137 10.01 -6.42 11.76
N TYR A 138 11.26 -6.78 11.46
CA TYR A 138 11.58 -8.01 10.74
C TYR A 138 11.67 -9.17 11.73
N TYR A 139 10.92 -10.25 11.51
CA TYR A 139 10.94 -11.46 12.34
C TYR A 139 10.56 -12.70 11.52
N TYR A 140 10.85 -13.89 12.04
CA TYR A 140 10.31 -15.14 11.50
C TYR A 140 9.01 -15.49 12.21
N GLU A 141 7.91 -15.59 11.45
CA GLU A 141 6.63 -16.03 12.00
C GLU A 141 6.62 -17.55 12.17
N ILE A 142 6.32 -18.00 13.40
CA ILE A 142 6.20 -19.43 13.72
C ILE A 142 4.71 -19.80 13.75
N ASN A 143 4.35 -20.86 13.02
CA ASN A 143 3.00 -21.39 13.08
C ASN A 143 2.80 -22.18 14.39
N ASN A 144 2.33 -21.49 15.43
CA ASN A 144 2.11 -22.06 16.78
C ASN A 144 1.06 -23.18 16.84
N GLN A 145 0.32 -23.46 15.75
CA GLN A 145 -0.68 -24.52 15.68
C GLN A 145 -0.18 -25.77 14.92
N LYS A 146 0.98 -25.69 14.27
CA LYS A 146 1.55 -26.79 13.46
C LYS A 146 2.68 -27.49 14.21
N ALA A 147 2.56 -28.81 14.43
CA ALA A 147 3.65 -29.59 15.01
C ALA A 147 4.93 -29.50 14.13
N PRO A 148 6.14 -29.40 14.73
CA PRO A 148 6.44 -29.48 16.16
C PRO A 148 6.33 -28.14 16.93
N PHE A 149 5.93 -27.05 16.28
CA PHE A 149 5.92 -25.71 16.86
C PHE A 149 4.79 -25.44 17.87
N THR A 150 3.91 -26.41 18.11
CA THR A 150 2.94 -26.36 19.22
C THR A 150 3.63 -26.40 20.59
N ASP A 151 4.82 -26.98 20.69
CA ASP A 151 5.65 -26.98 21.89
C ASP A 151 6.45 -25.67 22.01
N ALA A 152 6.25 -24.91 23.10
CA ALA A 152 6.95 -23.65 23.35
C ALA A 152 8.48 -23.81 23.38
N ARG A 153 8.98 -24.96 23.86
CA ARG A 153 10.42 -25.24 23.95
C ARG A 153 11.07 -25.38 22.58
N VAL A 154 10.29 -25.72 21.55
CA VAL A 154 10.76 -25.77 20.15
C VAL A 154 10.85 -24.36 19.58
N ARG A 155 10.02 -23.42 20.05
CA ARG A 155 10.02 -22.02 19.58
C ARG A 155 11.09 -21.16 20.27
N GLU A 156 11.51 -21.53 21.47
CA GLU A 156 12.53 -20.84 22.27
C GLU A 156 13.98 -21.16 21.86
N ARG A 157 14.20 -22.28 21.15
CA ARG A 157 15.53 -22.73 20.70
C ARG A 157 15.88 -22.15 19.34
#